data_AF-Q5FUD1-F1
#
_entry.id   AF-Q5FUD1-F1
#
_cell.length_a   1.000
_cell.length_b   1.000
_cell.length_c   1.000
_cell.angle_alpha   90.00
_cell.angle_beta   90.00
_cell.angle_gamma   90.00
#
_symmetry.space_group_name_H-M   'P 1'
#
loop_
_entity.id
_entity.type
_entity.pdbx_description
1 polymer ?
#
loop_
_entity_poly.entity_id
_entity_poly.type
_entity_poly.pdbx_seq_one_letter_code
_entity_poly.pdbx_strand_id
1 'polypeptide(L)'
;MIGRERPTFLTHWPAEQAALARRDPEDGRAALRFELYVSGLELANAFEELTDPVEQRERFATDRKRRMELSPDQDWAVDEAFLAALPDLPPCSGIALGFDRLVMLATGAPRISDILWLA
;
A
#
# COMPACT_ATOMS: atom_id res chain seq x y z
N MET A 1 2.22 -18.80 -10.07
CA MET A 1 2.69 -17.43 -9.81
C MET A 1 1.61 -16.47 -10.27
N ILE A 2 1.19 -15.55 -9.41
CA ILE A 2 0.05 -14.64 -9.66
C ILE A 2 0.35 -13.75 -10.87
N GLY A 3 -0.65 -13.45 -11.68
CA GLY A 3 -0.53 -12.47 -12.78
C GLY A 3 0.25 -12.92 -14.01
N ARG A 4 0.66 -14.19 -14.15
CA ARG A 4 1.49 -14.66 -15.29
C ARG A 4 0.77 -14.67 -16.64
N GLU A 5 -0.40 -15.29 -16.70
CA GLU A 5 -1.14 -15.50 -17.96
C GLU A 5 -2.13 -14.37 -18.25
N ARG A 6 -2.63 -13.72 -17.19
CA ARG A 6 -3.60 -12.63 -17.24
C ARG A 6 -3.41 -11.70 -16.05
N PRO A 7 -3.77 -10.40 -16.19
CA PRO A 7 -3.89 -9.50 -15.06
C PRO A 7 -4.71 -10.12 -13.94
N THR A 8 -4.21 -10.09 -12.71
CA THR A 8 -4.86 -10.72 -11.56
C THR A 8 -4.88 -9.76 -10.38
N PHE A 9 -6.06 -9.53 -9.84
CA PHE A 9 -6.24 -8.83 -8.57
C PHE A 9 -6.13 -9.82 -7.41
N LEU A 10 -5.21 -9.55 -6.49
CA LEU A 10 -5.17 -10.20 -5.19
C LEU A 10 -5.85 -9.27 -4.19
N THR A 11 -6.96 -9.71 -3.59
CA THR A 11 -7.82 -8.88 -2.73
C THR A 11 -7.88 -9.44 -1.31
N HIS A 12 -8.37 -8.64 -0.35
CA HIS A 12 -8.59 -9.04 1.04
C HIS A 12 -7.31 -9.52 1.72
N TRP A 13 -6.40 -8.59 1.94
CA TRP A 13 -5.15 -8.87 2.64
C TRP A 13 -5.39 -9.15 4.12
N PRO A 14 -4.56 -9.97 4.79
CA PRO A 14 -4.62 -10.12 6.25
C PRO A 14 -4.59 -8.76 6.95
N ALA A 15 -5.36 -8.59 8.03
CA ALA A 15 -5.50 -7.32 8.75
C ALA A 15 -4.16 -6.80 9.31
N GLU A 16 -3.23 -7.71 9.65
CA GLU A 16 -1.86 -7.36 10.06
C GLU A 16 -1.05 -6.70 8.93
N GLN A 17 -1.47 -6.90 7.68
CA GLN A 17 -0.91 -6.31 6.46
C GLN A 17 -1.85 -5.25 5.87
N ALA A 18 -2.76 -4.68 6.67
CA ALA A 18 -3.68 -3.66 6.21
C ALA A 18 -2.96 -2.38 5.77
N ALA A 19 -1.77 -2.08 6.28
CA ALA A 19 -1.12 -0.77 6.12
C ALA A 19 -2.09 0.35 6.55
N LEU A 20 -2.51 1.21 5.62
CA LEU A 20 -3.50 2.27 5.84
C LEU A 20 -4.93 1.86 5.43
N ALA A 21 -5.14 0.61 5.03
CA ALA A 21 -6.43 0.11 4.62
C ALA A 21 -7.39 -0.05 5.81
N ARG A 22 -8.66 0.25 5.55
CA ARG A 22 -9.78 -0.11 6.42
C ARG A 22 -9.87 -1.63 6.56
N ARG A 23 -10.18 -2.10 7.78
CA ARG A 23 -10.51 -3.53 8.00
C ARG A 23 -11.84 -3.86 7.35
N ASP A 24 -11.96 -5.10 6.88
CA ASP A 24 -13.21 -5.58 6.30
C ASP A 24 -14.28 -5.68 7.40
N PRO A 25 -15.45 -5.01 7.25
CA PRO A 25 -16.53 -5.07 8.22
C PRO A 25 -17.21 -6.45 8.30
N GLU A 26 -17.09 -7.30 7.29
CA GLU A 26 -17.65 -8.66 7.25
C GLU A 26 -16.67 -9.70 7.81
N ASP A 27 -15.36 -9.51 7.63
CA ASP A 27 -14.30 -10.35 8.21
C ASP A 27 -13.13 -9.52 8.74
N GLY A 28 -13.15 -9.21 10.04
CA GLY A 28 -12.10 -8.40 10.68
C GLY A 28 -10.68 -9.00 10.66
N ARG A 29 -10.49 -10.23 10.15
CA ARG A 29 -9.16 -10.80 9.88
C ARG A 29 -8.57 -10.31 8.57
N ALA A 30 -9.36 -9.66 7.71
CA ALA A 30 -8.98 -9.11 6.43
C ALA A 30 -9.06 -7.57 6.43
N ALA A 31 -8.39 -6.97 5.45
CA ALA A 31 -8.45 -5.55 5.13
C ALA A 31 -8.88 -5.36 3.68
N LEU A 32 -9.61 -4.27 3.44
CA LEU A 32 -10.13 -3.89 2.12
C LEU A 32 -9.01 -3.30 1.25
N ARG A 33 -8.01 -4.13 0.98
CA ARG A 33 -6.83 -3.84 0.16
C ARG A 33 -6.80 -4.81 -1.01
N PHE A 34 -6.36 -4.33 -2.16
CA PHE A 34 -6.01 -5.17 -3.29
C PHE A 34 -4.69 -4.75 -3.95
N GLU A 35 -4.10 -5.71 -4.64
CA GLU A 35 -2.95 -5.47 -5.51
C GLU A 35 -3.22 -6.05 -6.89
N LEU A 36 -2.77 -5.34 -7.93
CA LEU A 36 -2.84 -5.79 -9.31
C LEU A 36 -1.49 -6.36 -9.73
N TYR A 37 -1.50 -7.61 -10.20
CA TYR A 37 -0.32 -8.27 -10.76
C TYR A 37 -0.48 -8.51 -12.26
N VAL A 38 0.54 -8.16 -13.05
CA VAL A 38 0.57 -8.35 -14.50
C VAL A 38 1.95 -8.87 -14.93
N SER A 39 1.97 -9.94 -15.72
CA SER A 39 3.19 -10.66 -16.12
C SER A 39 4.11 -11.04 -14.95
N GLY A 40 3.54 -11.29 -13.77
CA GLY A 40 4.28 -11.58 -12.54
C GLY A 40 4.88 -10.37 -11.83
N LEU A 41 4.63 -9.14 -12.30
CA LEU A 41 5.00 -7.90 -11.63
C LEU A 41 3.81 -7.34 -10.85
N GLU A 42 4.05 -6.86 -9.64
CA GLU A 42 3.09 -6.01 -8.94
C GLU A 42 3.02 -4.65 -9.66
N LEU A 43 1.85 -4.32 -10.20
CA LEU A 43 1.63 -3.10 -10.98
C LEU A 43 0.99 -1.99 -10.15
N ALA A 44 0.10 -2.35 -9.23
CA ALA A 44 -0.58 -1.36 -8.38
C ALA A 44 -0.97 -1.95 -7.03
N ASN A 45 -1.09 -1.06 -6.05
CA ASN A 45 -1.60 -1.34 -4.71
C ASN A 45 -2.71 -0.32 -4.39
N ALA A 46 -3.82 -0.80 -3.86
CA ALA A 46 -5.02 0.01 -3.62
C ALA A 46 -5.74 -0.45 -2.36
N PHE A 47 -6.48 0.44 -1.74
CA PHE A 47 -7.29 0.12 -0.56
C PHE A 47 -8.41 1.13 -0.34
N GLU A 48 -9.44 0.69 0.40
CA GLU A 48 -10.36 1.61 1.07
C GLU A 48 -9.62 2.26 2.24
N GLU A 49 -9.63 3.59 2.29
CA GLU A 49 -8.82 4.37 3.23
C GLU A 49 -9.36 4.23 4.67
N LEU A 50 -8.45 4.02 5.64
CA LEU A 50 -8.80 4.10 7.05
C LEU A 50 -8.97 5.57 7.46
N THR A 51 -10.20 5.96 7.81
CA THR A 51 -10.51 7.33 8.25
C THR A 51 -10.58 7.49 9.77
N ASP A 52 -10.47 6.40 10.55
CA ASP A 52 -10.45 6.46 12.01
C ASP A 52 -9.06 6.91 12.52
N PRO A 53 -8.93 8.13 13.09
CA PRO A 53 -7.65 8.65 13.55
C PRO A 53 -7.12 7.92 14.79
N VAL A 54 -7.98 7.30 15.60
CA VAL A 54 -7.57 6.55 16.80
C VAL A 54 -6.91 5.26 16.36
N GLU A 55 -7.57 4.49 15.50
CA GLU A 55 -6.99 3.25 14.95
C GLU A 55 -5.70 3.55 14.17
N GLN A 56 -5.69 4.61 13.36
CA GLN A 56 -4.51 4.98 12.58
C GLN A 56 -3.31 5.37 13.47
N ARG A 57 -3.56 6.06 14.60
CA ARG A 57 -2.52 6.39 15.59
C ARG A 57 -1.95 5.13 16.26
N GLU A 58 -2.80 4.19 16.64
CA GLU A 58 -2.36 2.91 17.23
C GLU A 58 -1.47 2.11 16.27
N ARG A 59 -1.84 2.07 14.98
CA ARG A 59 -1.03 1.45 13.92
C ARG A 59 0.33 2.13 13.78
N PHE A 60 0.37 3.47 13.74
CA PHE A 60 1.63 4.20 13.68
C PHE A 60 2.51 4.00 14.91
N ALA A 61 1.95 3.94 16.12
CA ALA A 61 2.71 3.68 17.33
C ALA A 61 3.35 2.28 17.30
N THR A 62 2.61 1.28 16.82
CA THR A 62 3.09 -0.10 16.66
C THR A 62 4.22 -0.17 15.63
N ASP A 63 4.04 0.45 14.46
CA ASP A 63 5.05 0.48 13.41
C ASP A 63 6.30 1.24 13.83
N ARG A 64 6.15 2.39 14.49
CA ARG A 64 7.26 3.18 15.03
C ARG A 64 8.08 2.36 16.02
N LYS A 65 7.43 1.67 16.96
CA LYS A 65 8.10 0.80 17.93
C LYS A 65 8.94 -0.27 17.21
N ARG A 66 8.35 -0.98 16.25
CA ARG A 66 9.04 -2.01 15.46
C ARG A 66 10.23 -1.44 14.67
N ARG A 67 10.08 -0.23 14.11
CA ARG A 67 11.15 0.45 13.36
C ARG A 67 12.29 0.87 14.29
N MET A 68 12.00 1.39 15.48
CA MET A 68 13.02 1.74 16.48
C MET A 68 13.82 0.53 16.95
N GLU A 69 13.21 -0.65 17.04
CA GLU A 69 13.92 -1.91 17.33
C GLU A 69 14.91 -2.30 16.22
N LEU A 70 14.62 -1.94 14.96
CA LEU A 70 15.42 -2.29 13.79
C LEU A 70 16.45 -1.23 13.40
N SER A 71 16.19 0.06 13.64
CA SER A 71 17.13 1.15 13.36
C SER A 71 16.96 2.30 14.38
N PRO A 72 17.54 2.16 15.59
CA PRO A 72 17.28 3.07 16.72
C PRO A 72 17.74 4.52 16.48
N ASP A 73 18.63 4.74 15.51
CA ASP A 73 19.19 6.06 15.20
C ASP A 73 18.28 6.92 14.29
N GLN A 74 17.16 6.37 13.82
CA GLN A 74 16.18 7.11 13.01
C GLN A 74 14.97 7.51 13.87
N ASP A 75 14.47 8.72 13.64
CA ASP A 75 13.19 9.15 14.19
C ASP A 75 12.09 9.00 13.13
N TRP A 76 11.10 8.18 13.46
CA TRP A 76 9.85 8.07 12.71
C TRP A 76 8.75 8.74 13.50
N ALA A 77 8.81 10.08 13.56
CA ALA A 77 7.77 10.87 14.20
C ALA A 77 6.41 10.58 13.54
N VAL A 78 5.37 10.52 14.36
CA VAL A 78 3.99 10.38 13.87
C VAL A 78 3.56 11.71 13.24
N ASP A 79 2.93 11.65 12.07
CA ASP A 79 2.38 12.83 11.41
C ASP A 79 1.06 13.24 12.07
N GLU A 80 1.14 14.14 13.04
CA GLU A 80 -0.05 14.65 13.75
C GLU A 80 -0.95 15.50 12.85
N ALA A 81 -0.43 16.12 11.79
CA ALA A 81 -1.23 16.90 10.84
C ALA A 81 -2.10 15.97 9.99
N PHE A 82 -1.54 14.85 9.53
CA PHE A 82 -2.30 13.80 8.86
C PHE A 82 -3.39 13.23 9.76
N LEU A 83 -3.06 12.88 11.01
CA LEU A 83 -4.05 12.35 11.97
C LEU A 83 -5.18 13.34 12.24
N ALA A 84 -4.87 14.64 12.35
CA ALA A 84 -5.87 15.68 12.55
C ALA A 84 -6.81 15.86 11.35
N ALA A 85 -6.34 15.55 10.13
CA ALA A 85 -7.12 15.69 8.90
C ALA A 85 -7.99 14.46 8.57
N LEU A 86 -7.70 13.29 9.15
CA LEU A 86 -8.44 12.05 8.85
C LEU A 86 -9.97 12.14 9.07
N PRO A 87 -10.48 12.78 10.15
CA PRO A 87 -11.93 12.91 10.33
C PRO A 87 -12.64 13.69 9.22
N ASP A 88 -11.91 14.57 8.52
CA ASP A 88 -12.45 15.37 7.41
C ASP A 88 -12.40 14.62 6.08
N LEU A 89 -11.75 13.45 6.03
CA LEU A 89 -11.65 12.63 4.82
C LEU A 89 -12.98 11.86 4.62
N PRO A 90 -13.76 12.14 3.57
CA PRO A 90 -14.95 11.35 3.26
C PRO A 90 -14.56 9.90 2.92
N PRO A 91 -15.48 8.94 3.04
CA PRO A 91 -15.24 7.56 2.60
C PRO A 91 -14.70 7.53 1.18
N CYS A 92 -13.50 6.98 1.00
CA CYS A 92 -12.79 6.99 -0.27
C CYS A 92 -11.88 5.76 -0.41
N SER A 93 -11.34 5.58 -1.60
CA SER A 93 -10.35 4.55 -1.90
C SER A 93 -9.23 5.13 -2.72
N GLY A 94 -8.00 4.74 -2.40
CA GLY A 94 -6.79 5.14 -3.10
C GLY A 94 -6.20 4.01 -3.94
N ILE A 95 -5.45 4.38 -4.98
CA ILE A 95 -4.62 3.45 -5.75
C ILE A 95 -3.30 4.12 -6.11
N ALA A 96 -2.20 3.41 -5.88
CA ALA A 96 -0.86 3.76 -6.34
C ALA A 96 -0.45 2.78 -7.45
N LEU A 97 -0.21 3.29 -8.65
CA LEU A 97 0.22 2.50 -9.81
C LEU A 97 1.67 2.82 -10.16
N GLY A 98 2.49 1.78 -10.31
CA GLY A 98 3.89 1.90 -10.72
C GLY A 98 3.98 2.26 -12.20
N PHE A 99 4.10 3.55 -12.51
CA PHE A 99 4.16 4.03 -13.89
C PHE A 99 5.32 3.42 -14.68
N ASP A 100 6.51 3.34 -14.09
CA ASP A 100 7.68 2.71 -14.73
C ASP A 100 7.41 1.24 -15.08
N ARG A 101 6.77 0.49 -14.18
CA ARG A 101 6.40 -0.91 -14.41
C ARG A 101 5.35 -1.03 -15.52
N LEU A 102 4.40 -0.09 -15.59
CA LEU A 102 3.45 -0.02 -16.70
C LEU A 102 4.16 0.19 -18.04
N VAL A 103 5.13 1.12 -18.10
CA VAL A 103 5.91 1.39 -19.31
C VAL A 103 6.77 0.18 -19.67
N MET A 104 7.39 -0.51 -18.71
CA MET A 104 8.11 -1.76 -18.95
C MET A 104 7.19 -2.82 -19.58
N LEU A 105 5.99 -3.01 -19.05
CA LEU A 105 5.01 -3.95 -19.60
C LEU A 105 4.56 -3.56 -21.01
N ALA A 106 4.35 -2.26 -21.27
CA ALA A 106 3.91 -1.75 -22.57
C ALA A 106 4.99 -1.85 -23.65
N THR A 107 6.27 -1.69 -23.28
CA THR A 107 7.40 -1.72 -24.21
C THR A 107 8.08 -3.09 -24.30
N GLY A 108 7.76 -4.01 -23.39
CA GLY A 108 8.45 -5.30 -23.25
C GLY A 108 9.87 -5.16 -22.68
N ALA A 109 10.21 -4.02 -22.08
CA ALA A 109 11.53 -3.79 -21.50
C ALA A 109 11.78 -4.73 -20.30
N PRO A 110 12.91 -5.46 -20.27
CA PRO A 110 13.17 -6.44 -19.23
C PRO A 110 13.64 -5.82 -17.90
N ARG A 111 14.12 -4.57 -17.92
CA ARG A 111 14.64 -3.87 -16.73
C ARG A 111 14.12 -2.44 -16.68
N ILE A 112 13.95 -1.91 -15.47
CA ILE A 112 13.48 -0.53 -15.26
C ILE A 112 14.45 0.50 -15.85
N SER A 113 15.76 0.26 -15.79
CA SER A 113 16.78 1.13 -16.39
C SER A 113 16.59 1.34 -17.88
N ASP A 114 15.98 0.37 -18.58
CA ASP A 114 15.82 0.41 -20.04
C ASP A 114 14.71 1.38 -20.47
N ILE A 115 13.87 1.85 -19.53
CA ILE A 115 12.80 2.84 -19.78
C ILE A 115 13.11 4.20 -19.14
N LEU A 116 14.21 4.31 -18.38
CA LEU A 116 14.62 5.55 -17.73
C LEU A 116 15.47 6.37 -18.69
N TRP A 117 15.11 7.63 -18.88
CA TRP A 117 15.81 8.51 -19.81
C TRP A 117 17.23 8.91 -19.33
N LEU A 118 17.44 9.03 -18.01
CA LEU A 118 18.69 9.51 -17.40
C LEU A 118 19.48 8.42 -16.66
N ALA A 119 19.19 7.13 -16.93
CA ALA A 119 19.81 6.01 -16.22
C ALA A 119 21.27 5.76 -16.61
#